data_AF-G3PB62-F1
#
_entry.id   AF-G3PB62-F1
#
_cell.length_a   1.000
_cell.length_b   1.000
_cell.length_c   1.000
_cell.angle_alpha   90.00
_cell.angle_beta   90.00
_cell.angle_gamma   90.00
#
_symmetry.space_group_name_H-M   'P 1'
#
loop_
_entity.id
_entity.type
_entity.pdbx_description
1 polymer ?
#
loop_
_entity_poly.entity_id
_entity_poly.type
_entity_poly.pdbx_seq_one_letter_code
_entity_poly.pdbx_strand_id
1 'polypeptide(L)'
;MDLSSEKLQRILSKYKFHDVAIDELQKIYRIHPGIVPSAGTYTFSDHTQKDLVRLLGNIPVQYGGRSYNFPIELWLMDSFPFTPPICLLRPTSNMFIREGKHVDGGGRIHLPELSNWDYPKSSVVSLLAEMIVKFEEHPPLSSKSNVDNKDPHDLLAFVSNIQINNGGSSHQEQMNKKVSVIGGGDLGMASVMSVLSKCKVDKLVFIDVNDSSTKGGSTDLEIFRLPQVEVSRASPISRLCYNADRPLSDLSASAGSRVVVVTANAWSGEQSYASVVQTNVDLYRGIIPNLAHYSPKAVLIIASQPVDIMTHVAWRQSGLPPTQVIGAGCNLDSQRLSHILDINLNTHKPAWVIGELSDNKVAVMSSSGVQPEIAAGSNSTKPLLDRAFGMMKTRGQRSWSVGLSIADIADSVLTNKMKTHSVSTLAQGWGGIGAEVFLSLPCLMGSNGSTRLAGVSLGQEEDAKLRQSVASLCSLMGQLRM
;
A
#
# COMPACT_ATOMS: atom_id res chain seq x y z
N MET A 1 35.24 -26.89 -25.12
CA MET A 1 34.90 -26.25 -23.84
C MET A 1 36.11 -26.34 -22.95
N ASP A 2 36.70 -25.22 -22.54
CA ASP A 2 37.87 -25.23 -21.68
C ASP A 2 37.41 -25.42 -20.21
N LEU A 3 37.18 -26.67 -19.82
CA LEU A 3 36.84 -27.07 -18.45
C LEU A 3 38.09 -27.12 -17.54
N SER A 4 39.21 -26.53 -17.98
CA SER A 4 40.53 -26.60 -17.34
C SER A 4 40.69 -25.67 -16.13
N SER A 5 39.72 -24.81 -15.85
CA SER A 5 39.78 -23.94 -14.67
C SER A 5 39.82 -24.81 -13.41
N GLU A 6 40.95 -24.81 -12.69
CA GLU A 6 41.15 -25.54 -11.43
C GLU A 6 40.02 -25.29 -10.43
N LYS A 7 39.49 -24.06 -10.42
CA LYS A 7 38.37 -23.66 -9.55
C LYS A 7 37.05 -24.32 -9.93
N LEU A 8 36.77 -24.50 -11.22
CA LEU A 8 35.57 -25.18 -11.71
C LEU A 8 35.63 -26.68 -11.40
N GLN A 9 36.78 -27.31 -11.65
CA GLN A 9 37.01 -28.73 -11.35
C GLN A 9 36.85 -29.03 -9.85
N ARG A 10 37.38 -28.14 -8.99
CA ARG A 10 37.27 -28.25 -7.53
C ARG A 10 35.83 -28.11 -7.01
N ILE A 11 34.97 -27.38 -7.71
CA ILE A 11 33.54 -27.29 -7.37
C ILE A 11 32.80 -28.51 -7.90
N LEU A 12 33.03 -28.89 -9.17
CA LEU A 12 32.41 -30.06 -9.78
C LEU A 12 32.72 -31.35 -9.02
N SER A 13 33.92 -31.50 -8.46
CA SER A 13 34.28 -32.66 -7.62
C SER A 13 33.46 -32.77 -6.33
N LYS A 14 32.77 -31.70 -5.91
CA LYS A 14 31.85 -31.71 -4.76
C LYS A 14 30.43 -32.15 -5.14
N TYR A 15 30.12 -32.25 -6.43
CA TYR A 15 28.78 -32.64 -6.90
C TYR A 15 28.63 -34.15 -6.79
N LYS A 16 27.50 -34.60 -6.24
CA LYS A 16 27.24 -36.02 -6.04
C LYS A 16 27.21 -36.80 -7.36
N PHE A 17 26.77 -36.16 -8.45
CA PHE A 17 26.66 -36.73 -9.79
C PHE A 17 27.52 -35.94 -10.79
N HIS A 18 28.80 -35.73 -10.47
CA HIS A 18 29.72 -34.90 -11.26
C HIS A 18 29.85 -35.33 -12.73
N ASP A 19 29.89 -36.64 -13.04
CA ASP A 19 29.97 -37.14 -14.42
C ASP A 19 28.77 -36.68 -15.27
N VAL A 20 27.57 -36.73 -14.71
CA VAL A 20 26.33 -36.31 -15.38
C VAL A 20 26.28 -34.80 -15.56
N ALA A 21 26.76 -34.04 -14.57
CA ALA A 21 26.89 -32.60 -14.69
C ALA A 21 27.88 -32.21 -15.79
N ILE A 22 29.02 -32.91 -15.91
CA ILE A 22 30.01 -32.66 -16.96
C ILE A 22 29.45 -32.99 -18.35
N ASP A 23 28.76 -34.12 -18.51
CA ASP A 23 28.11 -34.49 -19.77
C ASP A 23 27.06 -33.45 -20.19
N GLU A 24 26.25 -32.96 -19.24
CA GLU A 24 25.27 -31.90 -19.51
C GLU A 24 25.94 -30.58 -19.93
N LEU A 25 27.01 -30.16 -19.24
CA LEU A 25 27.79 -28.97 -19.62
C LEU A 25 28.36 -29.09 -21.03
N GLN A 26 28.87 -30.27 -21.40
CA GLN A 26 29.37 -30.53 -22.76
C GLN A 26 28.25 -30.46 -23.80
N LYS A 27 27.05 -30.98 -23.50
CA LYS A 27 25.87 -30.84 -24.37
C LYS A 27 25.46 -29.38 -24.55
N ILE A 28 25.40 -28.61 -23.47
CA ILE A 28 25.07 -27.18 -23.53
C ILE A 28 26.08 -26.44 -24.41
N TYR A 29 27.38 -26.70 -24.26
CA TYR A 29 28.41 -26.05 -25.09
C TYR A 29 28.30 -26.39 -26.58
N ARG A 30 27.87 -27.60 -26.93
CA ARG A 30 27.65 -28.01 -28.33
C ARG A 30 26.48 -27.27 -28.97
N ILE A 31 25.43 -26.99 -28.21
CA ILE A 31 24.18 -26.40 -28.71
C ILE A 31 24.21 -24.87 -28.61
N HIS A 32 24.72 -24.34 -27.50
CA HIS A 32 24.84 -22.92 -27.19
C HIS A 32 26.28 -22.57 -26.81
N PRO A 33 27.20 -22.38 -27.79
CA PRO A 33 28.61 -22.09 -27.52
C PRO A 33 28.83 -20.76 -26.77
N GLY A 34 27.83 -19.87 -26.75
CA GLY A 34 27.85 -18.61 -26.01
C GLY A 34 27.55 -18.73 -24.51
N ILE A 35 27.20 -19.93 -24.01
CA ILE A 35 26.96 -20.19 -22.58
C ILE A 35 28.21 -20.83 -21.97
N VAL A 36 28.87 -20.09 -21.09
CA VAL A 36 30.17 -20.45 -20.50
C VAL A 36 30.01 -20.81 -19.02
N PRO A 37 30.56 -21.95 -18.57
CA PRO A 37 30.56 -22.35 -17.18
C PRO A 37 31.61 -21.56 -16.39
N SER A 38 31.28 -21.20 -15.16
CA SER A 38 32.14 -20.51 -14.22
C SER A 38 31.86 -21.01 -12.81
N ALA A 39 32.89 -21.01 -11.96
CA ALA A 39 32.73 -21.15 -10.52
C ALA A 39 32.13 -19.85 -9.94
N GLY A 40 31.20 -19.96 -8.99
CA GLY A 40 30.66 -18.81 -8.27
C GLY A 40 30.09 -19.22 -6.92
N THR A 41 29.85 -18.23 -6.05
CA THR A 41 29.18 -18.44 -4.76
C THR A 41 27.77 -17.86 -4.87
N TYR A 42 26.76 -18.71 -4.70
CA TYR A 42 25.36 -18.30 -4.67
C TYR A 42 24.92 -18.06 -3.24
N THR A 43 24.25 -16.93 -2.99
CA THR A 43 23.65 -16.60 -1.69
C THR A 43 22.16 -16.87 -1.75
N PHE A 44 21.67 -17.80 -0.93
CA PHE A 44 20.25 -18.13 -0.82
C PHE A 44 19.49 -17.08 -0.01
N SER A 45 18.16 -17.13 -0.07
CA SER A 45 17.27 -16.21 0.65
C SER A 45 17.37 -16.30 2.18
N ASP A 46 17.93 -17.38 2.70
CA ASP A 46 18.21 -17.59 4.13
C ASP A 46 19.62 -17.10 4.54
N HIS A 47 20.30 -16.34 3.66
CA HIS A 47 21.68 -15.87 3.80
C HIS A 47 22.76 -16.96 3.81
N THR A 48 22.40 -18.22 3.55
CA THR A 48 23.42 -19.26 3.35
C THR A 48 24.14 -19.06 2.03
N GLN A 49 25.43 -19.37 2.00
CA GLN A 49 26.26 -19.23 0.81
C GLN A 49 26.79 -20.60 0.38
N LYS A 50 26.79 -20.85 -0.93
CA LYS A 50 27.27 -22.12 -1.49
C LYS A 50 28.02 -21.91 -2.79
N ASP A 51 29.18 -22.56 -2.87
CA ASP A 51 29.96 -22.61 -4.10
C ASP A 51 29.30 -23.57 -5.10
N LEU A 52 28.84 -23.03 -6.22
CA LEU A 52 28.10 -23.74 -7.25
C LEU A 52 28.68 -23.43 -8.64
N VAL A 53 28.36 -24.31 -9.59
CA VAL A 53 28.61 -24.08 -11.00
C VAL A 53 27.55 -23.12 -11.53
N ARG A 54 28.02 -22.01 -12.08
CA ARG A 54 27.20 -21.00 -12.76
C ARG A 54 27.43 -21.07 -14.26
N LEU A 55 26.38 -20.95 -15.05
CA LEU A 55 26.41 -20.78 -16.49
C LEU A 55 26.00 -19.35 -16.84
N LEU A 56 26.86 -18.66 -17.58
CA LEU A 56 26.59 -17.30 -18.07
C LEU A 56 26.60 -17.30 -19.59
N GLY A 57 25.58 -16.70 -20.19
CA GLY A 57 25.55 -16.56 -21.65
C GLY A 57 24.33 -15.79 -22.12
N ASN A 58 24.18 -15.73 -23.44
CA ASN A 58 23.05 -15.08 -24.08
C ASN A 58 22.21 -16.10 -24.85
N ILE A 59 20.89 -15.99 -24.76
CA ILE A 59 19.96 -16.77 -25.57
C ILE A 59 19.41 -15.91 -26.72
N PRO A 60 19.46 -16.38 -27.97
CA PRO A 60 18.86 -15.68 -29.10
C PRO A 60 17.34 -15.91 -29.11
N VAL A 61 16.58 -14.83 -29.22
CA VAL A 61 15.12 -14.81 -29.21
C VAL A 61 14.64 -13.98 -30.40
N GLN A 62 13.78 -14.56 -31.26
CA GLN A 62 13.14 -13.83 -32.35
C GLN A 62 11.86 -13.17 -31.87
N TYR A 63 11.78 -11.84 -31.96
CA TYR A 63 10.57 -11.10 -31.62
C TYR A 63 10.30 -9.98 -32.61
N GLY A 64 9.09 -9.93 -33.17
CA GLY A 64 8.69 -8.88 -34.11
C GLY A 64 9.60 -8.80 -35.36
N GLY A 65 10.10 -9.94 -35.84
CA GLY A 65 10.98 -10.03 -37.02
C GLY A 65 12.43 -9.59 -36.79
N ARG A 66 12.84 -9.36 -35.52
CA ARG A 66 14.23 -9.04 -35.14
C ARG A 66 14.75 -10.06 -34.14
N SER A 67 16.05 -10.35 -34.22
CA SER A 67 16.73 -11.23 -33.29
C SER A 67 17.33 -10.43 -32.12
N TYR A 68 17.02 -10.83 -30.90
CA TYR A 68 17.53 -10.24 -29.66
C TYR A 68 18.33 -11.28 -28.88
N ASN A 69 19.40 -10.83 -28.22
CA ASN A 69 20.22 -11.69 -27.37
C ASN A 69 19.96 -11.36 -25.91
N PHE A 70 19.28 -12.26 -25.18
CA PHE A 70 18.98 -12.04 -23.78
C PHE A 70 20.04 -12.65 -22.85
N PRO A 71 20.69 -11.85 -22.01
CA PRO A 71 21.67 -12.33 -21.04
C PRO A 71 20.98 -13.10 -19.91
N ILE A 72 21.42 -14.35 -19.72
CA ILE A 72 20.93 -15.28 -18.70
C ILE A 72 22.06 -15.77 -17.79
N GLU A 73 21.67 -16.16 -16.59
CA GLU A 73 22.51 -16.73 -15.55
C GLU A 73 21.79 -17.94 -14.94
N LEU A 74 22.40 -19.12 -15.07
CA LEU A 74 21.88 -20.36 -14.50
C LEU A 74 22.82 -20.86 -13.40
N TRP A 75 22.28 -21.36 -12.30
CA TRP A 75 23.05 -21.98 -11.22
C TRP A 75 22.66 -23.44 -11.09
N LEU A 76 23.62 -24.33 -11.31
CA LEU A 76 23.43 -25.77 -11.12
C LEU A 76 23.56 -26.09 -9.63
N MET A 77 22.55 -26.69 -9.02
CA MET A 77 22.62 -27.16 -7.64
C MET A 77 23.57 -28.37 -7.53
N ASP A 78 24.21 -28.58 -6.39
CA ASP A 78 25.13 -29.72 -6.15
C ASP A 78 24.44 -31.10 -6.19
N SER A 79 23.12 -31.10 -6.14
CA SER A 79 22.21 -32.25 -6.29
C SER A 79 21.72 -32.46 -7.73
N PHE A 80 22.18 -31.64 -8.69
CA PHE A 80 21.93 -31.83 -10.11
C PHE A 80 22.40 -33.23 -10.55
N PRO A 81 21.62 -33.95 -11.40
CA PRO A 81 20.45 -33.49 -12.18
C PRO A 81 19.09 -33.66 -11.49
N PHE A 82 19.02 -34.11 -10.23
CA PHE A 82 17.74 -34.37 -9.56
C PHE A 82 17.07 -33.11 -9.02
N THR A 83 17.80 -31.99 -8.99
CA THR A 83 17.27 -30.68 -8.64
C THR A 83 17.39 -29.73 -9.83
N PRO A 84 16.34 -28.92 -10.09
CA PRO A 84 16.37 -27.98 -11.19
C PRO A 84 17.42 -26.88 -10.96
N PRO A 85 17.98 -26.31 -12.03
CA PRO A 85 18.86 -25.15 -11.91
C PRO A 85 18.07 -23.89 -11.53
N ILE A 86 18.72 -22.96 -10.83
CA ILE A 86 18.16 -21.63 -10.55
C ILE A 86 18.44 -20.75 -11.76
N CYS A 87 17.40 -20.14 -12.33
CA CYS A 87 17.48 -19.38 -13.58
C CYS A 87 17.18 -17.90 -13.35
N LEU A 88 18.07 -17.02 -13.83
CA LEU A 88 18.01 -15.57 -13.65
C LEU A 88 18.29 -14.85 -14.98
N LEU A 89 17.62 -13.73 -15.20
CA LEU A 89 17.97 -12.74 -16.22
C LEU A 89 19.03 -11.79 -15.67
N ARG A 90 19.96 -11.39 -16.54
CA ARG A 90 21.03 -10.46 -16.20
C ARG A 90 20.98 -9.19 -17.07
N PRO A 91 20.01 -8.29 -16.84
CA PRO A 91 19.85 -7.10 -17.67
C PRO A 91 21.14 -6.26 -17.71
N THR A 92 21.45 -5.69 -18.87
CA THR A 92 22.50 -4.66 -19.00
C THR A 92 22.00 -3.30 -18.49
N SER A 93 22.88 -2.30 -18.36
CA SER A 93 22.53 -0.95 -17.87
C SER A 93 21.36 -0.31 -18.65
N ASN A 94 21.29 -0.61 -19.95
CA ASN A 94 20.31 -0.05 -20.88
C ASN A 94 19.07 -0.93 -21.03
N MET A 95 18.95 -2.01 -20.24
CA MET A 95 17.80 -2.89 -20.24
C MET A 95 16.99 -2.73 -18.95
N PHE A 96 15.70 -3.01 -19.01
CA PHE A 96 14.86 -3.24 -17.83
C PHE A 96 14.08 -4.53 -18.01
N ILE A 97 13.78 -5.18 -16.89
CA ILE A 97 12.99 -6.41 -16.85
C ILE A 97 11.51 -6.03 -16.93
N ARG A 98 10.80 -6.70 -17.83
CA ARG A 98 9.34 -6.70 -17.89
C ARG A 98 8.86 -7.88 -17.08
N GLU A 99 8.26 -7.60 -15.92
CA GLU A 99 7.60 -8.62 -15.12
C GLU A 99 6.49 -9.26 -15.97
N GLY A 100 6.46 -10.59 -15.97
CA GLY A 100 5.54 -11.36 -16.80
C GLY A 100 5.28 -12.73 -16.21
N LYS A 101 4.52 -13.54 -16.94
CA LYS A 101 4.12 -14.88 -16.48
C LYS A 101 5.30 -15.80 -16.12
N HIS A 102 6.44 -15.60 -16.78
CA HIS A 102 7.61 -16.48 -16.68
C HIS A 102 8.82 -15.83 -15.99
N VAL A 103 8.72 -14.55 -15.60
CA VAL A 103 9.85 -13.80 -15.04
C VAL A 103 9.33 -12.81 -14.01
N ASP A 104 9.88 -12.85 -12.80
CA ASP A 104 9.53 -11.89 -11.73
C ASP A 104 10.29 -10.57 -11.83
N GLY A 105 9.89 -9.57 -11.03
CA GLY A 105 10.55 -8.25 -11.00
C GLY A 105 12.02 -8.28 -10.56
N GLY A 106 12.49 -9.37 -9.94
CA GLY A 106 13.89 -9.61 -9.59
C GLY A 106 14.71 -10.25 -10.72
N GLY A 107 14.06 -10.61 -11.83
CA GLY A 107 14.68 -11.27 -12.97
C GLY A 107 14.77 -12.78 -12.83
N ARG A 108 14.18 -13.39 -11.79
CA ARG A 108 14.16 -14.85 -11.67
C ARG A 108 13.13 -15.45 -12.62
N ILE A 109 13.56 -16.51 -13.29
CA ILE A 109 12.78 -17.16 -14.34
C ILE A 109 12.01 -18.34 -13.72
N HIS A 110 10.69 -18.36 -13.97
CA HIS A 110 9.76 -19.38 -13.50
C HIS A 110 9.10 -20.04 -14.72
N LEU A 111 9.56 -21.24 -15.07
CA LEU A 111 9.04 -22.03 -16.19
C LEU A 111 8.38 -23.32 -15.69
N PRO A 112 7.35 -23.84 -16.40
CA PRO A 112 6.74 -25.12 -16.06
C PRO A 112 7.76 -26.28 -15.95
N GLU A 113 8.79 -26.34 -16.81
CA GLU A 113 9.85 -27.36 -16.71
C GLU A 113 10.68 -27.25 -15.42
N LEU A 114 10.81 -26.06 -14.82
CA LEU A 114 11.50 -25.90 -13.53
C LEU A 114 10.67 -26.42 -12.35
N SER A 115 9.34 -26.26 -12.42
CA SER A 115 8.42 -26.74 -11.37
C SER A 115 8.17 -28.24 -11.44
N ASN A 116 8.11 -28.80 -12.65
CA ASN A 116 7.86 -30.23 -12.91
C ASN A 116 9.16 -30.99 -13.25
N TRP A 117 10.29 -30.56 -12.70
CA TRP A 117 11.60 -31.12 -13.03
C TRP A 117 11.70 -32.61 -12.64
N ASP A 118 11.82 -33.47 -13.65
CA ASP A 118 11.85 -34.93 -13.52
C ASP A 118 13.00 -35.49 -14.37
N TYR A 119 14.12 -35.84 -13.74
CA TYR A 119 15.27 -36.47 -14.40
C TYR A 119 15.01 -37.98 -14.59
N PRO A 120 15.23 -38.57 -15.79
CA PRO A 120 16.00 -38.06 -16.93
C PRO A 120 15.21 -37.36 -18.05
N LYS A 121 13.91 -37.09 -17.86
CA LYS A 121 13.08 -36.44 -18.88
C LYS A 121 13.40 -34.96 -19.04
N SER A 122 13.82 -34.31 -17.96
CA SER A 122 14.17 -32.88 -17.90
C SER A 122 15.68 -32.69 -18.02
N SER A 123 16.10 -31.74 -18.85
CA SER A 123 17.51 -31.40 -19.09
C SER A 123 17.67 -29.88 -19.15
N VAL A 124 18.88 -29.37 -18.94
CA VAL A 124 19.14 -27.93 -19.08
C VAL A 124 19.00 -27.50 -20.54
N VAL A 125 19.28 -28.42 -21.47
CA VAL A 125 19.08 -28.20 -22.91
C VAL A 125 17.60 -28.02 -23.25
N SER A 126 16.70 -28.88 -22.75
CA SER A 126 15.25 -28.74 -22.97
C SER A 126 14.73 -27.44 -22.35
N LEU A 127 15.21 -27.12 -21.15
CA LEU A 127 14.85 -25.89 -20.44
C LEU A 127 15.24 -24.63 -21.23
N LEU A 128 16.43 -24.60 -21.82
CA LEU A 128 16.87 -23.48 -22.66
C LEU A 128 16.01 -23.34 -23.92
N ALA A 129 15.62 -24.46 -24.53
CA ALA A 129 14.73 -24.45 -25.68
C ALA A 129 13.32 -23.94 -25.33
N GLU A 130 12.74 -24.40 -24.21
CA GLU A 130 11.45 -23.89 -23.71
C GLU A 130 11.55 -22.38 -23.39
N MET A 131 12.64 -21.96 -22.76
CA MET A 131 12.90 -20.55 -22.41
C MET A 131 12.90 -19.65 -23.66
N ILE A 132 13.57 -20.09 -24.74
CA ILE A 132 13.56 -19.35 -26.01
C ILE A 132 12.13 -19.22 -26.53
N VAL A 133 11.38 -20.32 -26.65
CA VAL A 133 9.99 -20.31 -27.15
C VAL A 133 9.12 -19.35 -26.32
N LYS A 134 9.23 -19.39 -24.99
CA LYS A 134 8.44 -18.49 -24.12
C LYS A 134 8.85 -17.03 -24.22
N PHE A 135 10.13 -16.74 -24.42
CA PHE A 135 10.60 -15.37 -24.59
C PHE A 135 10.35 -14.83 -26.00
N GLU A 136 10.17 -15.68 -27.01
CA GLU A 136 9.70 -15.28 -28.34
C GLU A 136 8.23 -14.86 -28.31
N GLU A 137 7.39 -15.54 -27.52
CA GLU A 137 6.00 -15.11 -27.31
C GLU A 137 5.94 -13.82 -26.48
N HIS A 138 6.70 -13.77 -25.38
CA HIS A 138 6.66 -12.67 -24.40
C HIS A 138 8.08 -12.27 -23.95
N PRO A 139 8.73 -11.30 -24.62
CA PRO A 139 10.10 -10.91 -24.30
C PRO A 139 10.20 -10.26 -22.92
N PRO A 140 11.03 -10.80 -22.01
CA PRO A 140 11.11 -10.32 -20.64
C PRO A 140 12.08 -9.14 -20.45
N LEU A 141 12.84 -8.74 -21.48
CA LEU A 141 13.76 -7.62 -21.44
C LEU A 141 13.39 -6.56 -22.48
N SER A 142 13.60 -5.29 -22.15
CA SER A 142 13.39 -4.18 -23.08
C SER A 142 14.42 -3.07 -22.92
N SER A 143 14.69 -2.38 -24.02
CA SER A 143 15.63 -1.25 -24.06
C SER A 143 15.03 -0.03 -23.37
N LYS A 144 15.83 0.66 -22.57
CA LYS A 144 15.58 2.04 -22.14
C LYS A 144 15.88 2.96 -23.33
N SER A 145 14.94 3.81 -23.74
CA SER A 145 15.20 4.84 -24.76
C SER A 145 15.93 6.00 -24.11
N ASN A 146 17.11 6.37 -24.62
CA ASN A 146 17.74 7.65 -24.31
C ASN A 146 16.88 8.76 -24.94
N VAL A 147 16.13 9.48 -24.11
CA VAL A 147 15.53 10.76 -24.50
C VAL A 147 16.58 11.82 -24.18
N ASP A 148 17.55 11.98 -25.06
CA ASP A 148 18.41 13.15 -25.11
C ASP A 148 18.72 13.44 -26.59
N ASN A 149 18.51 14.70 -26.98
CA ASN A 149 18.56 15.29 -28.33
C ASN A 149 17.37 14.98 -29.26
N LYS A 150 16.34 15.84 -29.27
CA LYS A 150 15.77 16.46 -30.50
C LYS A 150 15.10 17.82 -30.21
N ASP A 151 15.26 18.72 -31.17
CA ASP A 151 14.92 20.15 -31.20
C ASP A 151 13.43 20.46 -30.87
N PRO A 152 13.10 21.49 -30.06
CA PRO A 152 11.73 21.83 -29.67
C PRO A 152 10.77 22.19 -30.81
N HIS A 153 11.27 22.52 -32.01
CA HIS A 153 10.41 22.85 -33.15
C HIS A 153 9.76 21.62 -33.81
N ASP A 154 10.39 20.44 -33.77
CA ASP A 154 9.82 19.21 -34.33
C ASP A 154 8.65 18.68 -33.49
N LEU A 155 8.65 18.94 -32.18
CA LEU A 155 7.58 18.55 -31.27
C LEU A 155 6.27 19.31 -31.55
N LEU A 156 6.37 20.58 -31.94
CA LEU A 156 5.19 21.39 -32.28
C LEU A 156 4.55 20.95 -33.60
N ALA A 157 5.36 20.54 -34.59
CA ALA A 157 4.88 20.00 -35.86
C ALA A 157 4.25 18.60 -35.71
N PHE A 158 4.73 17.80 -34.75
CA PHE A 158 4.14 16.50 -34.44
C PHE A 158 2.79 16.64 -33.74
N VAL A 159 2.67 17.55 -32.77
CA VAL A 159 1.42 17.79 -32.01
C VAL A 159 0.30 18.33 -32.89
N SER A 160 0.59 19.09 -33.95
CA SER A 160 -0.44 19.63 -34.85
C SER A 160 -1.04 18.61 -35.83
N ASN A 161 -0.39 17.46 -36.05
CA ASN A 161 -0.81 16.46 -37.04
C ASN A 161 -1.43 15.19 -36.43
N ILE A 162 -1.60 15.11 -35.11
CA ILE A 162 -2.30 13.98 -34.49
C ILE A 162 -3.82 14.24 -34.56
N GLN A 163 -4.46 13.75 -35.63
CA GLN A 163 -5.88 13.42 -35.58
C GLN A 163 -6.04 12.10 -34.81
N ILE A 164 -6.47 12.20 -33.55
CA ILE A 164 -6.79 11.05 -32.70
C ILE A 164 -8.10 10.43 -33.20
N ASN A 165 -8.01 9.35 -33.97
CA ASN A 165 -9.10 8.41 -34.15
C ASN A 165 -9.11 7.46 -32.95
N ASN A 166 -10.10 7.63 -32.07
CA ASN A 166 -10.35 6.75 -30.93
C ASN A 166 -10.75 5.35 -31.39
N GLY A 167 -10.00 4.32 -30.97
CA GLY A 167 -10.36 2.92 -31.21
C GLY A 167 -9.45 1.87 -30.57
N GLY A 168 -9.54 1.71 -29.24
CA GLY A 168 -9.21 0.49 -28.46
C GLY A 168 -7.72 0.12 -28.31
N SER A 169 -7.14 -0.11 -27.13
CA SER A 169 -7.61 -0.18 -25.75
C SER A 169 -6.43 0.18 -24.85
N SER A 170 -6.58 1.21 -24.02
CA SER A 170 -5.62 1.61 -23.00
C SER A 170 -5.44 0.50 -21.96
N HIS A 171 -4.27 -0.14 -21.92
CA HIS A 171 -3.80 -0.72 -20.67
C HIS A 171 -3.46 0.44 -19.73
N GLN A 172 -4.45 0.88 -18.96
CA GLN A 172 -4.18 1.58 -17.71
C GLN A 172 -3.19 0.71 -16.93
N GLU A 173 -2.07 1.26 -16.46
CA GLU A 173 -1.39 0.69 -15.31
C GLU A 173 -2.45 0.55 -14.22
N GLN A 174 -2.96 -0.67 -14.03
CA GLN A 174 -3.98 -0.94 -13.03
C GLN A 174 -3.32 -0.68 -11.69
N MET A 175 -3.52 0.51 -11.11
CA MET A 175 -3.04 0.80 -9.76
C MET A 175 -3.61 -0.26 -8.84
N ASN A 176 -2.74 -1.11 -8.28
CA ASN A 176 -3.13 -2.16 -7.36
C ASN A 176 -3.92 -1.57 -6.18
N LYS A 177 -5.22 -1.87 -6.12
CA LYS A 177 -6.14 -1.38 -5.08
C LYS A 177 -6.05 -2.28 -3.86
N LYS A 178 -4.86 -2.35 -3.30
CA LYS A 178 -4.58 -3.07 -2.06
C LYS A 178 -4.98 -2.20 -0.85
N VAL A 179 -5.80 -2.74 0.04
CA VAL A 179 -6.20 -2.10 1.29
C VAL A 179 -5.72 -2.96 2.46
N SER A 180 -5.11 -2.36 3.48
CA SER A 180 -4.81 -3.06 4.73
C SER A 180 -5.65 -2.50 5.87
N VAL A 181 -6.20 -3.36 6.73
CA VAL A 181 -6.93 -2.98 7.94
C VAL A 181 -6.19 -3.57 9.14
N ILE A 182 -5.80 -2.72 10.08
CA ILE A 182 -4.96 -3.06 11.23
C ILE A 182 -5.78 -2.97 12.53
N GLY A 183 -6.05 -4.13 13.12
CA GLY A 183 -6.76 -4.28 14.40
C GLY A 183 -7.95 -5.26 14.33
N GLY A 184 -7.97 -6.27 15.21
CA GLY A 184 -8.95 -7.36 15.23
C GLY A 184 -10.34 -7.07 15.82
N GLY A 185 -10.58 -5.87 16.34
CA GLY A 185 -11.83 -5.55 17.04
C GLY A 185 -13.04 -5.33 16.12
N ASP A 186 -14.21 -5.09 16.72
CA ASP A 186 -15.48 -4.86 16.00
C ASP A 186 -15.38 -3.76 14.92
N LEU A 187 -14.60 -2.71 15.18
CA LEU A 187 -14.38 -1.64 14.22
C LEU A 187 -13.52 -2.08 13.03
N GLY A 188 -12.50 -2.91 13.27
CA GLY A 188 -11.68 -3.49 12.22
C GLY A 188 -12.52 -4.39 11.32
N MET A 189 -13.29 -5.31 11.91
CA MET A 189 -14.22 -6.17 11.18
C MET A 189 -15.28 -5.39 10.41
N ALA A 190 -15.89 -4.38 11.04
CA ALA A 190 -16.84 -3.50 10.36
C ALA A 190 -16.20 -2.76 9.17
N SER A 191 -14.93 -2.35 9.30
CA SER A 191 -14.19 -1.70 8.22
C SER A 191 -13.90 -2.67 7.08
N VAL A 192 -13.48 -3.90 7.37
CA VAL A 192 -13.29 -4.96 6.36
C VAL A 192 -14.59 -5.18 5.58
N MET A 193 -15.69 -5.45 6.28
CA MET A 193 -16.99 -5.71 5.64
C MET A 193 -17.49 -4.53 4.82
N SER A 194 -17.30 -3.30 5.30
CA SER A 194 -17.72 -2.08 4.61
C SER A 194 -16.87 -1.82 3.36
N VAL A 195 -15.55 -2.02 3.45
CA VAL A 195 -14.63 -1.86 2.32
C VAL A 195 -14.94 -2.88 1.24
N LEU A 196 -15.12 -4.16 1.59
CA LEU A 196 -15.50 -5.20 0.62
C LEU A 196 -16.85 -4.92 -0.04
N SER A 197 -17.81 -4.38 0.70
CA SER A 197 -19.16 -4.12 0.18
C SER A 197 -19.22 -2.91 -0.75
N LYS A 198 -18.38 -1.88 -0.51
CA LYS A 198 -18.47 -0.58 -1.21
C LYS A 198 -17.34 -0.36 -2.21
N CYS A 199 -16.13 -0.81 -1.90
CA CYS A 199 -14.93 -0.49 -2.66
C CYS A 199 -14.61 -1.62 -3.65
N LYS A 200 -14.12 -1.25 -4.84
CA LYS A 200 -13.50 -2.21 -5.77
C LYS A 200 -12.05 -2.41 -5.36
N VAL A 201 -11.78 -3.40 -4.51
CA VAL A 201 -10.42 -3.75 -4.05
C VAL A 201 -9.90 -4.95 -4.83
N ASP A 202 -8.60 -4.95 -5.12
CA ASP A 202 -7.94 -6.12 -5.74
C ASP A 202 -7.50 -7.11 -4.66
N LYS A 203 -7.08 -6.58 -3.51
CA LYS A 203 -6.62 -7.33 -2.35
C LYS A 203 -6.91 -6.55 -1.07
N LEU A 204 -7.45 -7.21 -0.06
CA LEU A 204 -7.60 -6.69 1.29
C LEU A 204 -6.77 -7.53 2.24
N VAL A 205 -5.95 -6.89 3.07
CA VAL A 205 -5.18 -7.57 4.13
C VAL A 205 -5.73 -7.14 5.48
N PHE A 206 -6.15 -8.12 6.28
CA PHE A 206 -6.58 -7.89 7.65
C PHE A 206 -5.48 -8.35 8.60
N ILE A 207 -4.93 -7.43 9.39
CA ILE A 207 -3.88 -7.72 10.36
C ILE A 207 -4.43 -7.55 11.76
N ASP A 208 -4.58 -8.66 12.49
CA ASP A 208 -4.99 -8.65 13.88
C ASP A 208 -3.78 -8.44 14.80
N VAL A 209 -3.80 -7.40 15.64
CA VAL A 209 -2.66 -7.00 16.49
C VAL A 209 -2.88 -7.39 17.97
N ASN A 210 -4.04 -7.94 18.32
CA ASN A 210 -4.42 -8.18 19.71
C ASN A 210 -4.37 -9.68 20.10
N ASP A 211 -3.80 -10.00 21.27
CA ASP A 211 -3.83 -11.37 21.85
C ASP A 211 -5.10 -11.64 22.67
N SER A 212 -5.86 -10.59 23.04
CA SER A 212 -6.94 -10.73 24.02
C SER A 212 -8.29 -11.13 23.39
N SER A 213 -8.69 -12.37 23.67
CA SER A 213 -10.04 -13.00 23.74
C SER A 213 -11.15 -12.70 22.71
N THR A 214 -11.02 -11.74 21.79
CA THR A 214 -11.98 -11.51 20.69
C THR A 214 -11.63 -12.43 19.51
N LYS A 215 -11.53 -13.74 19.79
CA LYS A 215 -11.02 -14.78 18.89
C LYS A 215 -11.93 -15.11 17.68
N GLY A 216 -13.03 -14.37 17.49
CA GLY A 216 -14.04 -14.66 16.47
C GLY A 216 -13.69 -14.09 15.11
N GLY A 217 -13.54 -12.76 14.99
CA GLY A 217 -13.57 -12.07 13.70
C GLY A 217 -12.49 -12.50 12.70
N SER A 218 -11.22 -12.58 13.12
CA SER A 218 -10.12 -13.05 12.26
C SER A 218 -10.29 -14.52 11.88
N THR A 219 -10.69 -15.36 12.83
CA THR A 219 -10.98 -16.78 12.60
C THR A 219 -12.16 -16.97 11.64
N ASP A 220 -13.22 -16.16 11.75
CA ASP A 220 -14.38 -16.22 10.87
C ASP A 220 -14.01 -15.85 9.42
N LEU A 221 -13.17 -14.82 9.23
CA LEU A 221 -12.65 -14.48 7.91
C LEU A 221 -11.83 -15.63 7.29
N GLU A 222 -11.07 -16.37 8.09
CA GLU A 222 -10.33 -17.56 7.66
C GLU A 222 -11.25 -18.75 7.38
N ILE A 223 -12.27 -18.99 8.21
CA ILE A 223 -13.24 -20.08 8.05
C ILE A 223 -14.01 -19.90 6.74
N PHE A 224 -14.56 -18.70 6.52
CA PHE A 224 -15.43 -18.43 5.37
C PHE A 224 -14.65 -18.07 4.09
N ARG A 225 -13.33 -17.85 4.18
CA ARG A 225 -12.43 -17.52 3.05
C ARG A 225 -13.05 -16.53 2.07
N LEU A 226 -13.18 -15.29 2.52
CA LEU A 226 -13.67 -14.23 1.63
C LEU A 226 -12.70 -14.04 0.44
N PRO A 227 -13.23 -13.92 -0.79
CA PRO A 227 -12.40 -13.65 -1.95
C PRO A 227 -11.66 -12.33 -1.75
N GLN A 228 -10.41 -12.27 -2.20
CA GLN A 228 -9.52 -11.10 -2.11
C GLN A 228 -9.06 -10.74 -0.69
N VAL A 229 -9.51 -11.42 0.37
CA VAL A 229 -9.08 -11.15 1.76
C VAL A 229 -7.95 -12.10 2.16
N GLU A 230 -6.87 -11.52 2.65
CA GLU A 230 -5.78 -12.23 3.33
C GLU A 230 -5.80 -11.85 4.81
N VAL A 231 -5.83 -12.85 5.69
CA VAL A 231 -5.76 -12.64 7.15
C VAL A 231 -4.32 -12.92 7.59
N SER A 232 -3.76 -11.97 8.35
CA SER A 232 -2.47 -12.09 9.01
C SER A 232 -2.63 -11.75 10.50
N ARG A 233 -1.82 -12.34 11.37
CA ARG A 233 -1.85 -12.12 12.82
C ARG A 233 -0.51 -11.55 13.23
N ALA A 234 -0.48 -10.41 13.89
CA ALA A 234 0.72 -9.82 14.46
C ALA A 234 0.80 -10.07 15.97
N SER A 235 1.98 -10.48 16.46
CA SER A 235 2.19 -10.68 17.90
C SER A 235 2.12 -9.35 18.69
N PRO A 236 1.57 -9.34 19.92
CA PRO A 236 1.49 -8.12 20.73
C PRO A 236 2.87 -7.59 21.11
N ILE A 237 3.04 -6.27 21.00
CA ILE A 237 4.29 -5.56 21.33
C ILE A 237 4.64 -5.68 22.83
N SER A 238 3.69 -5.96 23.72
CA SER A 238 3.94 -6.06 25.17
C SER A 238 4.78 -7.27 25.60
N ARG A 239 4.96 -8.30 24.76
CA ARG A 239 5.90 -9.41 25.04
C ARG A 239 7.30 -9.18 24.46
N LEU A 240 7.51 -8.09 23.72
CA LEU A 240 8.75 -7.84 22.97
C LEU A 240 9.80 -7.03 23.74
N CYS A 241 9.50 -6.58 24.97
CA CYS A 241 10.49 -5.87 25.81
C CYS A 241 11.59 -6.79 26.40
N TYR A 242 11.56 -8.11 26.18
CA TYR A 242 12.55 -9.04 26.75
C TYR A 242 13.35 -9.87 25.73
N ASN A 243 13.02 -9.83 24.42
CA ASN A 243 13.74 -10.58 23.40
C ASN A 243 13.85 -9.73 22.11
N ALA A 244 14.99 -9.07 21.92
CA ALA A 244 15.25 -8.13 20.83
C ALA A 244 15.54 -8.79 19.45
N ASP A 245 15.52 -10.12 19.35
CA ASP A 245 16.01 -10.85 18.16
C ASP A 245 14.93 -11.59 17.34
N ARG A 246 13.63 -11.33 17.57
CA ARG A 246 12.58 -11.75 16.62
C ARG A 246 12.24 -10.60 15.66
N PRO A 247 12.42 -10.76 14.34
CA PRO A 247 11.92 -9.78 13.39
C PRO A 247 10.39 -9.68 13.53
N LEU A 248 9.89 -8.45 13.48
CA LEU A 248 8.48 -8.09 13.52
C LEU A 248 7.79 -8.61 12.24
N SER A 249 7.52 -9.92 12.17
CA SER A 249 7.33 -10.61 10.88
C SER A 249 5.96 -10.51 10.21
N ASP A 250 4.94 -9.88 10.83
CA ASP A 250 3.56 -9.98 10.31
C ASP A 250 2.96 -8.69 9.72
N LEU A 251 3.60 -7.52 9.92
CA LEU A 251 3.17 -6.27 9.26
C LEU A 251 3.61 -6.20 7.79
N SER A 252 4.55 -7.06 7.36
CA SER A 252 5.03 -7.17 5.98
C SER A 252 3.90 -7.51 5.00
N ALA A 253 2.86 -8.23 5.47
CA ALA A 253 1.65 -8.51 4.69
C ALA A 253 0.96 -7.23 4.20
N SER A 254 1.12 -6.10 4.90
CA SER A 254 0.58 -4.80 4.49
C SER A 254 1.34 -4.14 3.33
N ALA A 255 2.50 -4.66 2.91
CA ALA A 255 3.38 -3.99 1.95
C ALA A 255 2.70 -3.64 0.63
N GLY A 256 3.00 -2.44 0.11
CA GLY A 256 2.41 -1.94 -1.13
C GLY A 256 0.92 -1.64 -1.05
N SER A 257 0.36 -1.40 0.14
CA SER A 257 -1.04 -0.96 0.26
C SER A 257 -1.23 0.47 -0.22
N ARG A 258 -2.37 0.74 -0.86
CA ARG A 258 -2.76 2.09 -1.25
C ARG A 258 -3.47 2.85 -0.13
N VAL A 259 -4.26 2.11 0.65
CA VAL A 259 -4.95 2.61 1.83
C VAL A 259 -4.63 1.69 3.00
N VAL A 260 -4.28 2.26 4.14
CA VAL A 260 -4.05 1.53 5.38
C VAL A 260 -4.95 2.10 6.47
N VAL A 261 -5.93 1.32 6.92
CA VAL A 261 -6.86 1.70 7.99
C VAL A 261 -6.31 1.19 9.32
N VAL A 262 -6.13 2.08 10.30
CA VAL A 262 -5.66 1.71 11.63
C VAL A 262 -6.81 1.87 12.63
N THR A 263 -7.27 0.74 13.16
CA THR A 263 -8.35 0.66 14.16
C THR A 263 -7.87 0.09 15.50
N ALA A 264 -6.56 -0.18 15.62
CA ALA A 264 -5.97 -0.76 16.83
C ALA A 264 -6.06 0.23 18.01
N ASN A 265 -6.68 -0.21 19.09
CA ASN A 265 -6.72 0.49 20.38
C ASN A 265 -6.43 -0.54 21.48
N ALA A 266 -5.53 -0.21 22.39
CA ALA A 266 -5.38 -0.90 23.65
C ALA A 266 -6.32 -0.28 24.69
N TRP A 267 -7.07 -1.13 25.39
CA TRP A 267 -7.81 -0.73 26.59
C TRP A 267 -7.04 -1.22 27.80
N SER A 268 -6.57 -0.30 28.64
CA SER A 268 -5.99 -0.61 29.93
C SER A 268 -7.03 -0.36 31.03
N GLY A 269 -6.97 -1.12 32.12
CA GLY A 269 -7.79 -0.89 33.32
C GLY A 269 -7.30 0.29 34.17
N GLU A 270 -6.55 1.23 33.57
CA GLU A 270 -5.94 2.35 34.27
C GLU A 270 -6.95 3.47 34.59
N GLN A 271 -6.61 4.30 35.58
CA GLN A 271 -7.56 5.27 36.15
C GLN A 271 -7.62 6.61 35.42
N SER A 272 -6.61 7.00 34.62
CA SER A 272 -6.55 8.32 33.96
C SER A 272 -6.75 8.21 32.45
N TYR A 273 -7.57 9.10 31.88
CA TYR A 273 -7.77 9.17 30.42
C TYR A 273 -6.45 9.37 29.66
N ALA A 274 -5.56 10.23 30.16
CA ALA A 274 -4.27 10.49 29.52
C ALA A 274 -3.36 9.25 29.47
N SER A 275 -3.44 8.36 30.47
CA SER A 275 -2.62 7.15 30.51
C SER A 275 -3.13 6.06 29.55
N VAL A 276 -4.46 5.98 29.38
CA VAL A 276 -5.08 5.16 28.32
C VAL A 276 -4.64 5.65 26.93
N VAL A 277 -4.64 6.97 26.69
CA VAL A 277 -4.14 7.54 25.43
C VAL A 277 -2.65 7.26 25.26
N GLN A 278 -1.84 7.38 26.31
CA GLN A 278 -0.41 7.05 26.26
C GLN A 278 -0.17 5.58 25.88
N THR A 279 -0.97 4.66 26.41
CA THR A 279 -0.89 3.24 26.04
C THR A 279 -1.12 3.03 24.54
N ASN A 280 -2.05 3.78 23.94
CA ASN A 280 -2.28 3.77 22.50
C ASN A 280 -1.12 4.39 21.70
N VAL A 281 -0.48 5.45 22.22
CA VAL A 281 0.72 6.06 21.62
C VAL A 281 1.88 5.06 21.59
N ASP A 282 2.08 4.32 22.68
CA ASP A 282 3.13 3.30 22.78
C ASP A 282 2.86 2.12 21.86
N LEU A 283 1.59 1.71 21.71
CA LEU A 283 1.17 0.72 20.71
C LEU A 283 1.49 1.19 19.28
N TYR A 284 1.21 2.46 18.97
CA TYR A 284 1.48 3.04 17.65
C TYR A 284 2.97 3.08 17.32
N ARG A 285 3.86 3.23 18.33
CA ARG A 285 5.31 3.27 18.14
C ARG A 285 5.86 2.01 17.48
N GLY A 286 5.25 0.84 17.71
CA GLY A 286 5.63 -0.40 17.03
C GLY A 286 4.88 -0.70 15.73
N ILE A 287 3.76 -0.02 15.45
CA ILE A 287 2.92 -0.29 14.28
C ILE A 287 3.20 0.72 13.15
N ILE A 288 3.05 2.01 13.44
CA ILE A 288 3.01 3.09 12.44
C ILE A 288 4.30 3.20 11.63
N PRO A 289 5.52 3.19 12.22
CA PRO A 289 6.75 3.29 11.44
C PRO A 289 6.90 2.14 10.43
N ASN A 290 6.50 0.93 10.83
CA ASN A 290 6.56 -0.25 9.96
C ASN A 290 5.55 -0.16 8.81
N LEU A 291 4.33 0.32 9.07
CA LEU A 291 3.34 0.56 8.01
C LEU A 291 3.84 1.59 6.99
N ALA A 292 4.46 2.68 7.46
CA ALA A 292 5.05 3.69 6.59
C ALA A 292 6.24 3.14 5.78
N HIS A 293 7.07 2.30 6.40
CA HIS A 293 8.19 1.64 5.73
C HIS A 293 7.73 0.68 4.62
N TYR A 294 6.75 -0.18 4.91
CA TYR A 294 6.24 -1.17 3.94
C TYR A 294 5.33 -0.55 2.86
N SER A 295 4.69 0.59 3.14
CA SER A 295 3.77 1.26 2.21
C SER A 295 3.96 2.79 2.21
N PRO A 296 5.09 3.30 1.68
CA PRO A 296 5.43 4.74 1.74
C PRO A 296 4.53 5.64 0.89
N LYS A 297 3.72 5.06 -0.01
CA LYS A 297 2.73 5.76 -0.85
C LYS A 297 1.29 5.58 -0.36
N ALA A 298 1.09 4.93 0.78
CA ALA A 298 -0.25 4.71 1.32
C ALA A 298 -0.86 5.99 1.89
N VAL A 299 -2.19 6.05 1.85
CA VAL A 299 -2.94 6.96 2.71
C VAL A 299 -3.33 6.19 3.98
N LEU A 300 -2.84 6.66 5.13
CA LEU A 300 -3.16 6.15 6.46
C LEU A 300 -4.48 6.77 6.93
N ILE A 301 -5.50 5.94 7.16
CA ILE A 301 -6.78 6.32 7.73
C ILE A 301 -6.82 5.87 9.19
N ILE A 302 -6.69 6.83 10.10
CA ILE A 302 -6.70 6.60 11.54
C ILE A 302 -8.13 6.64 12.06
N ALA A 303 -8.56 5.55 12.69
CA ALA A 303 -9.88 5.45 13.33
C ALA A 303 -9.80 5.10 14.83
N SER A 304 -8.58 4.82 15.32
CA SER A 304 -8.26 4.72 16.75
C SER A 304 -8.68 6.00 17.50
N GLN A 305 -9.10 5.86 18.76
CA GLN A 305 -9.59 6.98 19.55
C GLN A 305 -8.60 7.36 20.66
N PRO A 306 -8.48 8.65 21.02
CA PRO A 306 -9.12 9.83 20.41
C PRO A 306 -8.54 10.14 19.02
N VAL A 307 -9.40 10.21 18.01
CA VAL A 307 -8.99 10.18 16.59
C VAL A 307 -8.07 11.33 16.20
N ASP A 308 -8.34 12.53 16.68
CA ASP A 308 -7.56 13.72 16.33
C ASP A 308 -6.12 13.63 16.89
N ILE A 309 -5.97 13.20 18.14
CA ILE A 309 -4.66 12.98 18.78
C ILE A 309 -3.93 11.80 18.14
N MET A 310 -4.61 10.66 17.96
CA MET A 310 -3.98 9.47 17.37
C MET A 310 -3.56 9.72 15.92
N THR A 311 -4.25 10.60 15.19
CA THR A 311 -3.83 11.04 13.85
C THR A 311 -2.56 11.90 13.91
N HIS A 312 -2.46 12.82 14.87
CA HIS A 312 -1.22 13.58 15.08
C HIS A 312 -0.04 12.66 15.43
N VAL A 313 -0.26 11.71 16.34
CA VAL A 313 0.75 10.71 16.75
C VAL A 313 1.20 9.88 15.55
N ALA A 314 0.25 9.37 14.75
CA ALA A 314 0.57 8.62 13.54
C ALA A 314 1.37 9.45 12.54
N TRP A 315 1.05 10.73 12.37
CA TRP A 315 1.80 11.63 11.49
C TRP A 315 3.24 11.80 11.97
N ARG A 316 3.45 12.08 13.26
CA ARG A 316 4.78 12.24 13.84
C ARG A 316 5.63 10.97 13.75
N GLN A 317 5.03 9.81 14.05
CA GLN A 317 5.76 8.54 14.07
C GLN A 317 5.98 7.94 12.69
N SER A 318 5.11 8.23 11.70
CA SER A 318 5.25 7.71 10.34
C SER A 318 6.29 8.44 9.50
N GLY A 319 6.51 9.74 9.75
CA GLY A 319 7.34 10.59 8.90
C GLY A 319 6.73 10.87 7.51
N LEU A 320 5.48 10.50 7.28
CA LEU A 320 4.77 10.77 6.02
C LEU A 320 4.30 12.24 5.95
N PRO A 321 4.05 12.76 4.74
CA PRO A 321 3.43 14.07 4.59
C PRO A 321 2.04 14.10 5.24
N PRO A 322 1.62 15.23 5.83
CA PRO A 322 0.33 15.35 6.52
C PRO A 322 -0.87 15.13 5.60
N THR A 323 -0.69 15.22 4.27
CA THR A 323 -1.73 14.90 3.28
C THR A 323 -2.02 13.40 3.22
N GLN A 324 -1.07 12.54 3.60
CA GLN A 324 -1.23 11.08 3.57
C GLN A 324 -1.71 10.50 4.91
N VAL A 325 -1.71 11.27 5.99
CA VAL A 325 -2.16 10.82 7.31
C VAL A 325 -3.45 11.55 7.67
N ILE A 326 -4.56 10.82 7.64
CA ILE A 326 -5.90 11.37 7.86
C ILE A 326 -6.62 10.61 8.96
N GLY A 327 -7.36 11.30 9.81
CA GLY A 327 -8.27 10.67 10.75
C GLY A 327 -9.68 10.60 10.18
N ALA A 328 -10.42 9.54 10.49
CA ALA A 328 -11.82 9.40 10.07
C ALA A 328 -12.70 10.58 10.56
N GLY A 329 -12.34 11.16 11.71
CA GLY A 329 -12.85 12.44 12.22
C GLY A 329 -14.38 12.55 12.20
N CYS A 330 -14.86 13.74 11.85
CA CYS A 330 -16.28 14.09 11.77
C CYS A 330 -16.95 13.71 10.44
N ASN A 331 -16.39 12.78 9.65
CA ASN A 331 -16.97 12.41 8.35
C ASN A 331 -18.35 11.77 8.52
N LEU A 332 -18.50 10.85 9.47
CA LEU A 332 -19.80 10.22 9.78
C LEU A 332 -20.84 11.26 10.18
N ASP A 333 -20.47 12.20 11.05
CA ASP A 333 -21.36 13.28 11.51
C ASP A 333 -21.73 14.22 10.34
N SER A 334 -20.80 14.49 9.44
CA SER A 334 -21.06 15.28 8.23
C SER A 334 -22.03 14.59 7.26
N GLN A 335 -21.87 13.28 7.04
CA GLN A 335 -22.80 12.51 6.20
C GLN A 335 -24.20 12.44 6.82
N ARG A 336 -24.29 12.29 8.14
CA ARG A 336 -25.56 12.35 8.87
C ARG A 336 -26.21 13.74 8.75
N LEU A 337 -25.42 14.81 8.83
CA LEU A 337 -25.90 16.19 8.72
C LEU A 337 -26.46 16.45 7.33
N SER A 338 -25.69 16.12 6.28
CA SER A 338 -26.11 16.27 4.89
C SER A 338 -27.41 15.50 4.63
N HIS A 339 -27.51 14.25 5.12
CA HIS A 339 -28.73 13.45 4.97
C HIS A 339 -29.97 14.09 5.61
N ILE A 340 -29.83 14.66 6.82
CA ILE A 340 -30.93 15.34 7.51
C ILE A 340 -31.33 16.62 6.77
N LEU A 341 -30.36 17.38 6.26
CA LEU A 341 -30.60 18.60 5.49
C LEU A 341 -31.27 18.31 4.14
N ASP A 342 -30.88 17.23 3.47
CA ASP A 342 -31.47 16.82 2.19
C ASP A 342 -32.92 16.36 2.37
N ILE A 343 -33.19 15.50 3.37
CA ILE A 343 -34.55 14.96 3.59
C ILE A 343 -35.51 16.03 4.14
N ASN A 344 -35.09 16.78 5.15
CA ASN A 344 -36.03 17.64 5.89
C ASN A 344 -36.13 19.05 5.30
N LEU A 345 -35.11 19.51 4.60
CA LEU A 345 -34.97 20.92 4.23
C LEU A 345 -34.71 21.12 2.72
N ASN A 346 -34.53 20.05 1.96
CA ASN A 346 -34.33 20.03 0.50
C ASN A 346 -33.31 21.07 0.02
N THR A 347 -32.27 21.32 0.84
CA THR A 347 -31.31 22.40 0.57
C THR A 347 -30.33 22.03 -0.53
N HIS A 348 -30.04 20.73 -0.72
CA HIS A 348 -29.02 20.19 -1.63
C HIS A 348 -27.64 20.86 -1.53
N LYS A 349 -27.41 21.62 -0.45
CA LYS A 349 -26.16 22.33 -0.20
C LYS A 349 -25.26 21.44 0.65
N PRO A 350 -23.98 21.27 0.27
CA PRO A 350 -23.07 20.48 1.06
C PRO A 350 -22.82 21.17 2.41
N ALA A 351 -22.90 20.36 3.47
CA ALA A 351 -22.68 20.78 4.83
C ALA A 351 -21.77 19.79 5.54
N TRP A 352 -20.92 20.31 6.43
CA TRP A 352 -19.89 19.56 7.11
C TRP A 352 -19.92 19.85 8.60
N VAL A 353 -19.52 18.86 9.39
CA VAL A 353 -19.20 19.03 10.80
C VAL A 353 -17.68 19.07 10.90
N ILE A 354 -17.13 20.14 11.47
CA ILE A 354 -15.70 20.41 11.62
C ILE A 354 -15.33 20.53 13.10
N GLY A 355 -14.03 20.53 13.42
CA GLY A 355 -13.55 20.59 14.79
C GLY A 355 -13.10 19.23 15.35
N GLU A 356 -12.86 19.20 16.65
CA GLU A 356 -12.57 17.98 17.40
C GLU A 356 -13.80 17.07 17.42
N LEU A 357 -13.60 15.75 17.39
CA LEU A 357 -14.68 14.78 17.62
C LEU A 357 -15.08 14.75 19.11
N SER A 358 -15.64 15.86 19.58
CA SER A 358 -16.13 16.10 20.94
C SER A 358 -17.43 16.91 20.90
N ASP A 359 -17.87 17.41 22.05
CA ASP A 359 -19.03 18.30 22.14
C ASP A 359 -18.79 19.68 21.50
N ASN A 360 -17.53 20.05 21.25
CA ASN A 360 -17.12 21.33 20.66
C ASN A 360 -17.16 21.35 19.11
N LYS A 361 -17.65 20.29 18.48
CA LYS A 361 -17.76 20.22 17.01
C LYS A 361 -18.74 21.26 16.46
N VAL A 362 -18.44 21.78 15.27
CA VAL A 362 -19.14 22.91 14.65
C VAL A 362 -19.73 22.49 13.30
N ALA A 363 -20.96 22.89 13.01
CA ALA A 363 -21.57 22.67 11.70
C ALA A 363 -21.30 23.88 10.78
N VAL A 364 -20.89 23.63 9.55
CA VAL A 364 -20.64 24.64 8.50
C VAL A 364 -21.30 24.22 7.20
N MET A 365 -21.64 25.19 6.34
CA MET A 365 -22.33 24.95 5.06
C MET A 365 -21.63 25.73 3.94
N SER A 366 -21.62 25.19 2.71
CA SER A 366 -21.07 25.91 1.55
C SER A 366 -21.95 27.11 1.14
N SER A 367 -21.33 28.25 0.83
CA SER A 367 -22.06 29.49 0.47
C SER A 367 -22.50 29.61 -0.98
N SER A 368 -21.91 28.88 -1.94
CA SER A 368 -22.23 29.07 -3.36
C SER A 368 -22.01 27.79 -4.19
N GLY A 369 -22.79 27.62 -5.24
CA GLY A 369 -22.92 26.38 -6.02
C GLY A 369 -21.86 26.16 -7.11
N VAL A 370 -20.74 26.88 -7.12
CA VAL A 370 -19.76 26.81 -8.24
C VAL A 370 -18.33 26.50 -7.77
N GLN A 371 -17.98 26.76 -6.51
CA GLN A 371 -16.76 26.26 -5.88
C GLN A 371 -17.03 26.00 -4.39
N PRO A 372 -16.36 25.01 -3.75
CA PRO A 372 -16.57 24.72 -2.34
C PRO A 372 -15.85 25.76 -1.47
N GLU A 373 -16.30 27.01 -1.54
CA GLU A 373 -16.06 27.99 -0.47
C GLU A 373 -17.03 27.66 0.66
N ILE A 374 -16.48 27.16 1.77
CA ILE A 374 -17.23 27.00 3.01
C ILE A 374 -17.67 28.43 3.43
N ALA A 375 -18.81 28.58 4.11
CA ALA A 375 -19.13 29.83 4.80
C ALA A 375 -19.71 29.51 6.17
N ALA A 376 -19.58 30.45 7.10
CA ALA A 376 -20.57 30.53 8.18
C ALA A 376 -21.94 30.62 7.49
N GLY A 377 -22.84 29.68 7.78
CA GLY A 377 -24.12 29.58 7.08
C GLY A 377 -24.78 30.96 7.02
N SER A 378 -25.23 31.39 5.83
CA SER A 378 -25.93 32.67 5.66
C SER A 378 -26.99 32.85 6.76
N ASN A 379 -27.23 34.09 7.23
CA ASN A 379 -28.15 34.36 8.34
C ASN A 379 -29.54 33.69 8.18
N SER A 380 -29.97 33.39 6.96
CA SER A 380 -31.21 32.66 6.66
C SER A 380 -31.12 31.13 6.84
N THR A 381 -29.94 30.51 6.65
CA THR A 381 -29.74 29.05 6.70
C THR A 381 -29.21 28.55 8.05
N LYS A 382 -28.67 29.43 8.90
CA LYS A 382 -28.11 29.05 10.21
C LYS A 382 -29.12 28.35 11.15
N PRO A 383 -30.38 28.82 11.32
CA PRO A 383 -31.36 28.14 12.18
C PRO A 383 -31.71 26.72 11.72
N LEU A 384 -31.71 26.51 10.39
CA LEU A 384 -31.96 25.21 9.78
C LEU A 384 -30.79 24.24 10.03
N LEU A 385 -29.56 24.74 9.88
CA LEU A 385 -28.33 24.01 10.17
C LEU A 385 -28.26 23.60 11.64
N ASP A 386 -28.55 24.53 12.56
CA ASP A 386 -28.53 24.26 14.01
C ASP A 386 -29.59 23.23 14.42
N ARG A 387 -30.79 23.30 13.85
CA ARG A 387 -31.84 22.30 14.07
C ARG A 387 -31.42 20.93 13.58
N ALA A 388 -30.91 20.84 12.35
CA ALA A 388 -30.44 19.58 11.78
C ALA A 388 -29.28 18.98 12.59
N PHE A 389 -28.36 19.83 13.04
CA PHE A 389 -27.24 19.45 13.90
C PHE A 389 -27.71 18.95 15.28
N GLY A 390 -28.72 19.60 15.88
CA GLY A 390 -29.35 19.16 17.13
C GLY A 390 -29.99 17.77 17.01
N MET A 391 -30.63 17.46 15.88
CA MET A 391 -31.24 16.13 15.62
C MET A 391 -30.22 15.00 15.59
N MET A 392 -28.94 15.29 15.32
CA MET A 392 -27.88 14.27 15.30
C MET A 392 -27.34 13.91 16.67
N LYS A 393 -27.42 14.82 17.66
CA LYS A 393 -26.79 14.62 18.98
C LYS A 393 -27.31 13.37 19.71
N THR A 394 -28.50 12.89 19.36
CA THR A 394 -29.10 11.69 19.96
C THR A 394 -28.59 10.37 19.36
N ARG A 395 -27.81 10.41 18.26
CA ARG A 395 -27.35 9.21 17.55
C ARG A 395 -25.90 8.87 17.89
N GLY A 396 -25.69 7.85 18.72
CA GLY A 396 -24.36 7.32 19.03
C GLY A 396 -23.58 6.81 17.81
N GLN A 397 -22.27 6.59 17.98
CA GLN A 397 -21.40 5.97 16.98
C GLN A 397 -21.31 4.46 17.24
N ARG A 398 -21.58 3.65 16.21
CA ARG A 398 -21.42 2.19 16.25
C ARG A 398 -20.35 1.75 15.25
N SER A 399 -19.69 0.63 15.50
CA SER A 399 -18.60 0.11 14.66
C SER A 399 -18.95 0.03 13.18
N TRP A 400 -20.15 -0.46 12.83
CA TRP A 400 -20.63 -0.51 11.44
C TRP A 400 -20.85 0.87 10.80
N SER A 401 -21.34 1.85 11.55
CA SER A 401 -21.53 3.21 11.02
C SER A 401 -20.19 3.91 10.74
N VAL A 402 -19.18 3.68 11.59
CA VAL A 402 -17.83 4.20 11.38
C VAL A 402 -17.14 3.43 10.24
N GLY A 403 -17.33 2.11 10.16
CA GLY A 403 -16.83 1.28 9.06
C GLY A 403 -17.33 1.74 7.68
N LEU A 404 -18.62 2.09 7.57
CA LEU A 404 -19.19 2.68 6.35
C LEU A 404 -18.56 4.04 6.01
N SER A 405 -18.31 4.87 7.02
CA SER A 405 -17.61 6.16 6.85
C SER A 405 -16.17 5.96 6.37
N ILE A 406 -15.43 5.00 6.94
CA ILE A 406 -14.08 4.64 6.52
C ILE A 406 -14.09 4.15 5.07
N ALA A 407 -15.02 3.27 4.71
CA ALA A 407 -15.14 2.77 3.34
C ALA A 407 -15.47 3.89 2.35
N ASP A 408 -16.25 4.91 2.73
CA ASP A 408 -16.51 6.08 1.89
C ASP A 408 -15.27 6.95 1.66
N ILE A 409 -14.43 7.13 2.68
CA ILE A 409 -13.15 7.82 2.53
C ILE A 409 -12.18 6.98 1.67
N ALA A 410 -12.05 5.69 1.96
CA ALA A 410 -11.17 4.77 1.25
C ALA A 410 -11.52 4.67 -0.24
N ASP A 411 -12.81 4.56 -0.57
CA ASP A 411 -13.30 4.53 -1.94
C ASP A 411 -12.91 5.80 -2.71
N SER A 412 -13.03 6.99 -2.10
CA SER A 412 -12.57 8.25 -2.70
C SER A 412 -11.08 8.28 -2.97
N VAL A 413 -10.26 7.72 -2.08
CA VAL A 413 -8.80 7.60 -2.29
C VAL A 413 -8.47 6.60 -3.40
N LEU A 414 -9.07 5.40 -3.36
CA LEU A 414 -8.81 4.31 -4.31
C LEU A 414 -9.25 4.63 -5.73
N THR A 415 -10.30 5.43 -5.90
CA THR A 415 -10.87 5.78 -7.20
C THR A 415 -10.62 7.24 -7.59
N ASN A 416 -9.82 7.97 -6.80
CA ASN A 416 -9.46 9.37 -7.03
C ASN A 416 -10.69 10.27 -7.29
N LYS A 417 -11.76 10.12 -6.49
CA LYS A 417 -13.04 10.81 -6.73
C LYS A 417 -12.96 12.32 -6.58
N MET A 418 -11.97 12.82 -5.84
CA MET A 418 -11.90 14.23 -5.43
C MET A 418 -13.19 14.67 -4.72
N LYS A 419 -13.80 13.76 -3.95
CA LYS A 419 -14.99 14.04 -3.14
C LYS A 419 -14.55 14.78 -1.87
N THR A 420 -15.34 15.74 -1.41
CA THR A 420 -15.09 16.43 -0.14
C THR A 420 -15.55 15.58 1.05
N HIS A 421 -14.66 15.37 2.02
CA HIS A 421 -14.94 14.70 3.29
C HIS A 421 -14.49 15.58 4.45
N SER A 422 -15.19 15.53 5.58
CA SER A 422 -14.69 16.15 6.82
C SER A 422 -13.82 15.15 7.57
N VAL A 423 -12.50 15.27 7.44
CA VAL A 423 -11.52 14.33 7.99
C VAL A 423 -10.55 15.06 8.90
N SER A 424 -10.01 14.36 9.90
CA SER A 424 -8.98 14.94 10.76
C SER A 424 -7.69 15.11 9.97
N THR A 425 -7.21 16.35 9.87
CA THR A 425 -5.99 16.71 9.15
C THR A 425 -5.27 17.83 9.88
N LEU A 426 -4.02 18.10 9.50
CA LEU A 426 -3.25 19.21 10.07
C LEU A 426 -3.99 20.53 9.84
N ALA A 427 -4.38 21.22 10.89
CA ALA A 427 -5.15 22.47 10.83
C ALA A 427 -4.28 23.72 10.84
N GLN A 428 -2.96 23.58 10.95
CA GLN A 428 -2.03 24.71 10.93
C GLN A 428 -2.23 25.55 9.65
N GLY A 429 -2.40 26.86 9.84
CA GLY A 429 -2.69 27.85 8.82
C GLY A 429 -4.18 28.00 8.47
N TRP A 430 -5.05 27.08 8.89
CA TRP A 430 -6.48 27.17 8.62
C TRP A 430 -7.15 28.11 9.64
N GLY A 431 -7.88 29.13 9.17
CA GLY A 431 -8.58 30.08 10.07
C GLY A 431 -7.66 30.83 11.05
N GLY A 432 -6.36 30.97 10.73
CA GLY A 432 -5.37 31.59 11.62
C GLY A 432 -4.86 30.69 12.76
N ILE A 433 -5.09 29.38 12.72
CA ILE A 433 -4.55 28.43 13.68
C ILE A 433 -3.03 28.31 13.48
N GLY A 434 -2.23 28.75 14.45
CA GLY A 434 -0.76 28.66 14.39
C GLY A 434 -0.18 27.33 14.89
N ALA A 435 -0.95 26.57 15.68
CA ALA A 435 -0.50 25.33 16.30
C ALA A 435 -0.56 24.14 15.31
N GLU A 436 0.39 23.21 15.46
CA GLU A 436 0.37 21.92 14.76
C GLU A 436 -0.62 20.97 15.43
N VAL A 437 -1.90 21.16 15.15
CA VAL A 437 -3.00 20.36 15.70
C VAL A 437 -3.76 19.67 14.58
N PHE A 438 -4.24 18.47 14.84
CA PHE A 438 -5.13 17.74 13.93
C PHE A 438 -6.55 17.90 14.42
N LEU A 439 -7.47 18.23 13.53
CA LEU A 439 -8.91 18.29 13.79
C LEU A 439 -9.67 18.14 12.48
N SER A 440 -10.97 17.87 12.55
CA SER A 440 -11.77 17.60 11.36
C SER A 440 -12.01 18.86 10.53
N LEU A 441 -11.55 18.85 9.28
CA LEU A 441 -11.76 19.92 8.31
C LEU A 441 -12.23 19.34 6.97
N PRO A 442 -12.99 20.10 6.16
CA PRO A 442 -13.41 19.64 4.84
C PRO A 442 -12.21 19.59 3.88
N CYS A 443 -11.94 18.40 3.37
CA CYS A 443 -10.82 18.11 2.48
C CYS A 443 -11.31 17.36 1.25
N LEU A 444 -10.76 17.71 0.09
CA LEU A 444 -10.88 16.88 -1.11
C LEU A 444 -10.02 15.63 -0.92
N MET A 445 -10.64 14.46 -1.06
CA MET A 445 -9.99 13.17 -0.95
C MET A 445 -9.71 12.61 -2.33
N GLY A 446 -8.43 12.45 -2.63
CA GLY A 446 -7.95 11.85 -3.87
C GLY A 446 -6.91 10.77 -3.59
N SER A 447 -6.31 10.29 -4.67
CA SER A 447 -5.25 9.29 -4.62
C SER A 447 -4.08 9.76 -3.74
N ASN A 448 -3.67 11.03 -3.80
CA ASN A 448 -2.55 11.54 -2.98
C ASN A 448 -2.93 11.89 -1.53
N GLY A 449 -4.12 11.50 -1.07
CA GLY A 449 -4.63 11.76 0.26
C GLY A 449 -5.52 13.01 0.33
N SER A 450 -5.41 13.79 1.41
CA SER A 450 -6.23 14.97 1.64
C SER A 450 -5.63 16.23 1.03
N THR A 451 -6.49 17.04 0.41
CA THR A 451 -6.21 18.42 0.03
C THR A 451 -7.22 19.32 0.74
N ARG A 452 -6.75 20.19 1.63
CA ARG A 452 -7.63 21.08 2.41
C ARG A 452 -8.34 22.07 1.50
N LEU A 453 -9.62 22.33 1.79
CA LEU A 453 -10.33 23.45 1.19
C LEU A 453 -9.86 24.77 1.82
N ALA A 454 -10.00 25.86 1.06
CA ALA A 454 -9.65 27.19 1.52
C ALA A 454 -10.35 27.51 2.86
N GLY A 455 -9.60 28.11 3.77
CA GLY A 455 -10.11 28.55 5.06
C GLY A 455 -11.12 29.68 4.92
N VAL A 456 -12.06 29.74 5.85
CA VAL A 456 -13.26 30.56 5.72
C VAL A 456 -13.51 31.33 7.02
N SER A 457 -14.13 32.49 6.90
CA SER A 457 -14.60 33.26 8.05
C SER A 457 -15.75 32.53 8.75
N LEU A 458 -15.47 31.97 9.92
CA LEU A 458 -16.48 31.41 10.83
C LEU A 458 -17.19 32.53 11.60
N GLY A 459 -18.40 32.27 12.10
CA GLY A 459 -19.06 33.16 13.05
C GLY A 459 -18.30 33.18 14.39
N GLN A 460 -18.50 34.23 15.21
CA GLN A 460 -17.78 34.38 16.50
C GLN A 460 -17.94 33.18 17.43
N GLU A 461 -19.15 32.61 17.54
CA GLU A 461 -19.41 31.44 18.39
C GLU A 461 -18.73 30.16 17.87
N GLU A 462 -18.74 29.98 16.55
CA GLU A 462 -18.15 28.83 15.85
C GLU A 462 -16.62 28.86 15.94
N ASP A 463 -16.03 30.04 15.72
CA ASP A 463 -14.60 30.28 15.89
C ASP A 463 -14.16 30.07 17.35
N ALA A 464 -14.95 30.53 18.32
CA ALA A 464 -14.66 30.31 19.74
C ALA A 464 -14.65 28.81 20.11
N LYS A 465 -15.65 28.03 19.66
CA LYS A 465 -15.70 26.57 19.87
C LYS A 465 -14.51 25.87 19.21
N LEU A 466 -14.18 26.26 17.99
CA LEU A 466 -13.04 25.69 17.27
C LEU A 466 -11.71 25.99 17.99
N ARG A 467 -11.50 27.23 18.46
CA ARG A 467 -10.33 27.61 19.25
C ARG A 467 -10.27 26.86 20.58
N GLN A 468 -11.41 26.61 21.22
CA GLN A 468 -11.49 25.79 22.42
C GLN A 468 -11.07 24.34 22.14
N SER A 469 -11.54 23.73 21.04
CA SER A 469 -11.07 22.42 20.59
C SER A 469 -9.55 22.38 20.38
N VAL A 470 -8.98 23.39 19.71
CA VAL A 470 -7.53 23.51 19.52
C VAL A 470 -6.80 23.55 20.87
N ALA A 471 -7.26 24.36 21.81
CA ALA A 471 -6.65 24.47 23.14
C ALA A 471 -6.72 23.13 23.91
N SER A 472 -7.87 22.45 23.89
CA SER A 472 -8.04 21.13 24.53
C SER A 472 -7.10 20.09 23.94
N LEU A 473 -7.02 20.00 22.61
CA LEU A 473 -6.15 19.06 21.91
C LEU A 473 -4.67 19.36 22.19
N CYS A 474 -4.26 20.63 22.17
CA CYS A 474 -2.89 21.02 22.53
C CYS A 474 -2.55 20.68 23.99
N SER A 475 -3.48 20.90 24.93
CA SER A 475 -3.30 20.56 26.34
C SER A 475 -3.11 19.06 26.54
N LEU A 476 -3.98 18.24 25.94
CA LEU A 476 -3.86 16.78 26.01
C LEU A 476 -2.57 16.29 25.35
N MET A 477 -2.21 16.85 24.19
CA MET A 477 -0.99 16.50 23.48
C MET A 477 0.28 16.84 24.27
N GLY A 478 0.28 17.92 25.06
CA GLY A 478 1.38 18.28 25.95
C GLY A 478 1.59 17.32 27.13
N GLN A 479 0.59 16.48 27.45
CA GLN A 479 0.69 15.47 28.52
C GLN A 479 1.26 14.14 28.02
N LEU A 480 1.32 13.94 26.70
CA LEU A 480 1.72 12.69 26.08
C LEU A 480 3.22 12.68 25.74
N ARG A 481 3.83 11.51 25.87
CA ARG A 481 5.20 11.22 25.43
C ARG A 481 5.15 10.59 24.04
N MET A 482 5.53 11.38 23.03
CA MET A 482 5.48 11.00 21.61
C MET A 482 6.42 9.84 21.25
#